data_AF-A0A4R0RB65-F1
#
_entry.id   AF-A0A4R0RB65-F1
#
_cell.length_a   1.000
_cell.length_b   1.000
_cell.length_c   1.000
_cell.angle_alpha   90.00
_cell.angle_beta   90.00
_cell.angle_gamma   90.00
#
_symmetry.space_group_name_H-M   'P 1'
#
loop_
_entity.id
_entity.type
_entity.pdbx_description
1 polymer ?
#
loop_
_entity_poly.entity_id
_entity_poly.type
_entity_poly.pdbx_seq_one_letter_code
_entity_poly.pdbx_strand_id
1 'polypeptide(L)'
;MSLARAGSVVLRKHAARPLVQSRLASSHADPHHHQDHHGESSHGQDLSFPKENFSSHVWGKSILAVAGVIAFYNFAPAPGEDNYISRVISHYSTPSEYWQKLNEQHLALSAQAQSDQLVIAEAQMPPVHRYRYPQSLEQYSPHLHAVGRSVDLSSVAVKTDNA
;
A
#
# COMPACT_ATOMS: atom_id res chain seq x y z
N MET A 1 43.08 -8.18 8.23
CA MET A 1 43.28 -8.22 6.78
C MET A 1 42.18 -7.41 6.12
N SER A 2 42.60 -6.52 5.21
CA SER A 2 41.86 -5.35 4.77
C SER A 2 40.78 -5.64 3.72
N LEU A 3 39.80 -4.75 3.75
CA LEU A 3 38.59 -4.59 2.94
C LEU A 3 38.86 -4.55 1.43
N ALA A 4 38.02 -5.24 0.64
CA ALA A 4 37.68 -4.87 -0.74
C ALA A 4 36.50 -5.72 -1.26
N ARG A 5 35.26 -5.33 -0.93
CA ARG A 5 34.08 -5.77 -1.67
C ARG A 5 33.61 -4.58 -2.52
N ALA A 6 34.18 -4.47 -3.72
CA ALA A 6 33.77 -3.49 -4.71
C ALA A 6 32.38 -3.87 -5.24
N GLY A 7 31.35 -3.18 -4.76
CA GLY A 7 29.99 -3.28 -5.27
C GLY A 7 29.82 -2.42 -6.52
N SER A 8 29.55 -3.04 -7.66
CA SER A 8 29.15 -2.34 -8.88
C SER A 8 27.72 -1.80 -8.71
N VAL A 9 27.60 -0.48 -8.61
CA VAL A 9 26.30 0.21 -8.66
C VAL A 9 25.86 0.27 -10.11
N VAL A 10 24.97 -0.65 -10.51
CA VAL A 10 24.25 -0.54 -11.79
C VAL A 10 23.12 0.46 -11.60
N LEU A 11 23.35 1.70 -12.02
CA LEU A 11 22.31 2.73 -12.12
C LEU A 11 21.30 2.32 -13.20
N ARG A 12 20.19 1.70 -12.82
CA ARG A 12 19.03 1.52 -13.72
C ARG A 12 18.39 2.89 -13.95
N LYS A 13 18.67 3.50 -15.09
CA LYS A 13 17.90 4.64 -15.60
C LYS A 13 16.49 4.13 -15.95
N HIS A 14 15.55 4.28 -15.03
CA HIS A 14 14.14 4.12 -15.35
C HIS A 14 13.74 5.29 -16.27
N ALA A 15 13.67 5.03 -17.57
CA ALA A 15 12.99 5.92 -18.50
C ALA A 15 11.50 5.93 -18.12
N ALA A 16 11.07 7.00 -17.46
CA ALA A 16 9.66 7.27 -17.23
C ALA A 16 8.98 7.38 -18.59
N ARG A 17 8.24 6.34 -18.99
CA ARG A 17 7.30 6.44 -20.11
C ARG A 17 6.21 7.43 -19.69
N PRO A 18 5.97 8.53 -20.41
CA PRO A 18 4.81 9.36 -20.13
C PRO A 18 3.57 8.50 -20.43
N LEU A 19 2.88 8.06 -19.37
CA LEU A 19 1.51 7.60 -19.47
C LEU A 19 0.70 8.79 -19.98
N VAL A 20 0.35 8.77 -21.27
CA VAL A 20 -0.66 9.67 -21.83
C VAL A 20 -1.99 9.28 -21.17
N GLN A 21 -2.25 9.89 -20.04
CA GLN A 21 -3.50 9.80 -19.32
C GLN A 21 -4.50 10.69 -20.06
N SER A 22 -5.23 10.12 -21.03
CA SER A 22 -6.36 10.80 -21.66
C SER A 22 -7.48 10.93 -20.64
N ARG A 23 -7.59 12.10 -20.03
CA ARG A 23 -8.77 12.48 -19.25
C ARG A 23 -9.88 12.83 -20.22
N LEU A 24 -10.71 11.85 -20.57
CA LEU A 24 -12.05 12.08 -21.09
C LEU A 24 -12.95 12.49 -19.90
N ALA A 25 -12.75 13.71 -19.40
CA ALA A 25 -13.63 14.32 -18.42
C ALA A 25 -14.31 15.53 -19.07
N SER A 26 -15.64 15.46 -19.10
CA SER A 26 -16.61 16.43 -19.57
C SER A 26 -16.23 17.90 -19.30
N SER A 27 -16.11 18.71 -20.36
CA SER A 27 -16.14 20.16 -20.28
C SER A 27 -17.60 20.62 -20.16
N HIS A 28 -18.12 20.64 -18.92
CA HIS A 28 -19.33 21.39 -18.60
C HIS A 28 -19.07 22.13 -17.29
N ALA A 29 -18.56 23.35 -17.42
CA ALA A 29 -18.52 24.34 -16.36
C ALA A 29 -18.57 25.71 -17.04
N ASP A 30 -19.78 26.26 -17.07
CA ASP A 30 -20.14 27.55 -17.63
C ASP A 30 -20.15 28.58 -16.48
N PRO A 31 -19.34 29.66 -16.53
CA PRO A 31 -19.58 30.84 -15.74
C PRO A 31 -19.90 32.03 -16.63
N HIS A 32 -21.18 32.39 -16.62
CA HIS A 32 -21.81 33.62 -17.05
C HIS A 32 -20.89 34.85 -17.24
N HIS A 33 -20.80 35.33 -18.48
CA HIS A 33 -20.46 36.72 -18.78
C HIS A 33 -21.54 37.31 -19.71
N HIS A 34 -22.32 38.25 -19.15
CA HIS A 34 -23.25 39.09 -19.89
C HIS A 34 -22.45 40.17 -20.65
N GLN A 35 -22.57 40.20 -21.98
CA GLN A 35 -22.15 41.35 -22.76
C GLN A 35 -23.14 41.59 -23.90
N ASP A 36 -23.78 42.75 -23.84
CA ASP A 36 -24.78 43.24 -24.75
C ASP A 36 -24.25 43.33 -26.19
N HIS A 37 -24.81 42.53 -27.08
CA HIS A 37 -24.74 42.74 -28.52
C HIS A 37 -26.16 42.71 -29.09
N HIS A 38 -26.70 43.90 -29.33
CA HIS A 38 -27.86 44.10 -30.18
C HIS A 38 -27.51 43.77 -31.63
N GLY A 39 -28.35 42.99 -32.30
CA GLY A 39 -28.34 42.91 -33.76
C GLY A 39 -28.64 41.51 -34.29
N GLU A 40 -29.84 41.39 -34.86
CA GLU A 40 -30.17 40.46 -35.94
C GLU A 40 -30.72 39.07 -35.53
N SER A 41 -32.05 39.05 -35.55
CA SER A 41 -32.90 37.89 -35.78
C SER A 41 -32.34 36.91 -36.80
N SER A 42 -32.02 35.70 -36.35
CA SER A 42 -31.94 34.50 -37.19
C SER A 42 -32.68 33.35 -36.50
N HIS A 43 -34.00 33.37 -36.65
CA HIS A 43 -34.80 32.16 -36.63
C HIS A 43 -34.44 31.35 -37.87
N GLY A 44 -33.54 30.37 -37.74
CA GLY A 44 -33.16 29.57 -38.91
C GLY A 44 -31.91 28.71 -38.78
N GLN A 45 -31.44 28.38 -37.58
CA GLN A 45 -30.49 27.27 -37.43
C GLN A 45 -31.29 25.98 -37.37
N ASP A 46 -31.50 25.42 -38.57
CA ASP A 46 -32.04 24.09 -38.80
C ASP A 46 -31.17 23.08 -38.04
N LEU A 47 -31.56 22.75 -36.80
CA LEU A 47 -30.99 21.66 -36.02
C LEU A 47 -31.40 20.34 -36.69
N SER A 48 -30.79 20.07 -37.84
CA SER A 48 -30.98 18.85 -38.61
C SER A 48 -30.26 17.72 -37.88
N PHE A 49 -30.92 17.20 -36.84
CA PHE A 49 -30.52 15.94 -36.24
C PHE A 49 -30.65 14.87 -37.33
N PRO A 50 -29.58 14.14 -37.67
CA PRO A 50 -29.69 13.06 -38.64
C PRO A 50 -30.74 12.09 -38.14
N LYS A 51 -31.79 11.86 -38.93
CA LYS A 51 -32.89 10.94 -38.57
C LYS A 51 -32.27 9.58 -38.23
N GLU A 52 -32.37 9.19 -36.96
CA GLU A 52 -31.81 7.94 -36.47
C GLU A 52 -32.53 6.77 -37.14
N ASN A 53 -31.88 6.20 -38.15
CA ASN A 53 -32.37 5.02 -38.84
C ASN A 53 -31.67 3.79 -38.26
N PHE A 54 -32.35 2.63 -38.25
CA PHE A 54 -31.78 1.33 -37.86
C PHE A 54 -30.60 0.86 -38.73
N SER A 55 -30.26 1.62 -39.78
CA SER A 55 -29.08 1.42 -40.63
C SER A 55 -27.89 2.33 -40.24
N SER A 56 -27.94 2.98 -39.07
CA SER A 56 -26.79 3.75 -38.60
C SER A 56 -25.59 2.83 -38.34
N HIS A 57 -24.38 3.38 -38.44
CA HIS A 57 -23.14 2.64 -38.18
C HIS A 57 -23.10 2.03 -36.76
N VAL A 58 -23.86 2.59 -35.81
CA VAL A 58 -24.00 2.07 -34.46
C VAL A 58 -24.81 0.77 -34.45
N TRP A 59 -25.94 0.72 -35.16
CA TRP A 59 -26.77 -0.49 -35.28
C TRP A 59 -26.08 -1.60 -36.09
N GLY A 60 -25.34 -1.23 -37.15
CA GLY A 60 -24.53 -2.20 -37.90
C GLY A 60 -23.44 -2.84 -37.03
N LYS A 61 -22.74 -2.04 -36.22
CA LYS A 61 -21.73 -2.54 -35.29
C LYS A 61 -22.33 -3.36 -34.14
N SER A 62 -23.51 -2.99 -33.63
CA SER A 62 -24.17 -3.76 -32.57
C SER A 62 -24.64 -5.13 -33.06
N ILE A 63 -25.19 -5.22 -34.28
CA ILE A 63 -25.56 -6.50 -34.90
C ILE A 63 -24.32 -7.37 -35.12
N LEU A 64 -23.21 -6.80 -35.61
CA LEU A 64 -21.96 -7.54 -35.75
C LEU A 64 -21.42 -8.04 -34.41
N ALA A 65 -21.51 -7.24 -33.35
CA ALA A 65 -21.09 -7.65 -32.02
C ALA A 65 -21.96 -8.81 -31.49
N VAL A 66 -23.28 -8.72 -31.65
CA VAL A 66 -24.23 -9.79 -31.26
C VAL A 66 -23.97 -11.06 -32.06
N ALA A 67 -23.80 -10.94 -33.39
CA ALA A 67 -23.45 -12.07 -34.25
C ALA A 67 -22.10 -12.69 -33.85
N GLY A 68 -21.12 -11.87 -33.49
CA GLY A 68 -19.82 -12.32 -32.98
C GLY A 68 -19.94 -13.13 -31.70
N VAL A 69 -20.78 -12.71 -30.75
CA VAL A 69 -21.04 -13.46 -29.51
C VAL A 69 -21.74 -14.79 -29.79
N ILE A 70 -22.73 -14.80 -30.69
CA ILE A 70 -23.45 -16.04 -31.06
C ILE A 70 -22.51 -17.02 -31.78
N ALA A 71 -21.68 -16.51 -32.70
CA ALA A 71 -20.68 -17.29 -33.39
C ALA A 71 -19.65 -17.85 -32.39
N PHE A 72 -19.19 -17.02 -31.45
CA PHE A 72 -18.28 -17.47 -30.39
C PHE A 72 -18.92 -18.55 -29.53
N TYR A 73 -20.20 -18.44 -29.14
CA TYR A 73 -20.85 -19.47 -28.33
C TYR A 73 -21.01 -20.81 -29.06
N ASN A 74 -21.37 -20.80 -30.35
CA ASN A 74 -21.59 -22.03 -31.12
C ASN A 74 -20.29 -22.67 -31.65
N PHE A 75 -19.29 -21.85 -31.97
CA PHE A 75 -18.03 -22.31 -32.56
C PHE A 75 -16.82 -22.16 -31.63
N ALA A 76 -17.05 -21.84 -30.35
CA ALA A 76 -15.99 -21.90 -29.35
C ALA A 76 -15.49 -23.35 -29.24
N PRO A 77 -14.18 -23.58 -29.39
CA PRO A 77 -13.58 -24.89 -29.15
C PRO A 77 -13.85 -25.33 -27.72
N ALA A 78 -14.05 -26.63 -27.50
CA ALA A 78 -14.18 -27.14 -26.15
C ALA A 78 -12.86 -26.89 -25.38
N PRO A 79 -12.92 -26.65 -24.05
CA PRO A 79 -11.73 -26.46 -23.25
C PRO A 79 -10.81 -27.69 -23.36
N GLY A 80 -9.64 -27.53 -23.99
CA GLY A 80 -8.66 -28.60 -24.19
C GLY A 80 -8.55 -29.19 -25.60
N GLU A 81 -9.35 -28.73 -26.56
CA GLU A 81 -9.16 -29.08 -27.97
C GLU A 81 -7.94 -28.37 -28.58
N ASP A 82 -7.10 -29.12 -29.30
CA ASP A 82 -5.94 -28.60 -30.01
C ASP A 82 -6.37 -27.85 -31.28
N ASN A 83 -6.84 -26.61 -31.09
CA ASN A 83 -7.17 -25.69 -32.17
C ASN A 83 -5.91 -24.94 -32.63
N TYR A 84 -5.78 -24.70 -33.93
CA TYR A 84 -4.76 -23.84 -34.53
C TYR A 84 -4.64 -22.48 -33.84
N ILE A 85 -5.78 -21.86 -33.47
CA ILE A 85 -5.78 -20.58 -32.76
C ILE A 85 -5.13 -20.72 -31.37
N SER A 86 -5.48 -21.77 -30.62
CA SER A 86 -4.88 -22.06 -29.30
C SER A 86 -3.38 -22.30 -29.41
N ARG A 87 -2.93 -23.00 -30.47
CA ARG A 87 -1.51 -23.25 -30.74
C ARG A 87 -0.72 -21.98 -31.08
N VAL A 88 -1.32 -21.07 -31.85
CA VAL A 88 -0.68 -19.77 -32.14
C VAL A 88 -0.59 -18.94 -30.87
N ILE A 89 -1.68 -18.88 -30.08
CA ILE A 89 -1.68 -18.17 -28.79
C ILE A 89 -0.63 -18.78 -27.86
N SER A 90 -0.55 -20.10 -27.76
CA SER A 90 0.40 -20.77 -26.88
C SER A 90 1.85 -20.50 -27.28
N HIS A 91 2.14 -20.44 -28.60
CA HIS A 91 3.48 -20.14 -29.12
C HIS A 91 3.98 -18.74 -28.73
N TYR A 92 3.09 -17.74 -28.68
CA TYR A 92 3.43 -16.38 -28.27
C TYR A 92 3.17 -16.09 -26.80
N SER A 93 2.47 -16.97 -26.10
CA SER A 93 2.22 -16.84 -24.67
C SER A 93 3.46 -17.19 -23.86
N THR A 94 3.61 -16.54 -22.71
CA THR A 94 4.65 -16.90 -21.75
C THR A 94 4.32 -18.24 -21.08
N PRO A 95 5.28 -19.17 -20.95
CA PRO A 95 5.01 -20.47 -20.33
C PRO A 95 4.57 -20.31 -18.86
N SER A 96 3.71 -21.20 -18.39
CA SER A 96 3.16 -21.17 -17.03
C SER A 96 4.24 -21.27 -15.95
N GLU A 97 5.32 -22.01 -16.21
CA GLU A 97 6.47 -22.16 -15.31
C GLU A 97 7.13 -20.82 -14.96
N TYR A 98 7.16 -19.88 -15.91
CA TYR A 98 7.72 -18.55 -15.66
C TYR A 98 6.91 -17.79 -14.61
N TRP A 99 5.58 -17.85 -14.71
CA TRP A 99 4.68 -17.22 -13.74
C TRP A 99 4.73 -17.90 -12.39
N GLN A 100 4.83 -19.24 -12.36
CA GLN A 100 5.01 -19.98 -11.11
C GLN A 100 6.28 -19.53 -10.39
N LYS A 101 7.42 -19.48 -11.10
CA LYS A 101 8.70 -19.04 -10.54
C LYS A 101 8.65 -17.60 -10.02
N LEU A 102 8.00 -16.69 -10.75
CA LEU A 102 7.82 -15.31 -10.29
C LEU A 102 6.95 -15.23 -9.04
N ASN A 103 5.87 -15.99 -8.99
CA ASN A 103 4.97 -16.03 -7.84
C ASN A 103 5.68 -16.62 -6.61
N GLU A 104 6.45 -17.69 -6.78
CA GLU A 104 7.28 -18.27 -5.71
C GLU A 104 8.31 -17.26 -5.19
N GLN A 105 8.99 -16.53 -6.08
CA GLN A 105 9.93 -15.49 -5.69
C GLN A 105 9.24 -14.37 -4.91
N HIS A 106 8.07 -13.92 -5.37
CA HIS A 106 7.30 -12.89 -4.68
C HIS A 106 6.78 -13.37 -3.32
N LEU A 107 6.34 -14.62 -3.24
CA LEU A 107 5.92 -15.25 -1.98
C LEU A 107 7.08 -15.24 -0.98
N ALA A 108 8.26 -15.67 -1.38
CA ALA A 108 9.44 -15.68 -0.52
C ALA A 108 9.81 -14.27 -0.03
N LEU A 109 9.82 -13.28 -0.94
CA LEU A 109 10.11 -11.89 -0.58
C LEU A 109 9.05 -11.31 0.37
N SER A 110 7.77 -11.63 0.14
CA SER A 110 6.67 -11.15 1.00
C SER A 110 6.75 -11.76 2.40
N ALA A 111 7.10 -13.04 2.52
CA ALA A 111 7.30 -13.71 3.80
C ALA A 111 8.48 -13.11 4.58
N GLN A 112 9.59 -12.81 3.89
CA GLN A 112 10.72 -12.13 4.51
C GLN A 112 10.35 -10.72 4.97
N ALA A 113 9.70 -9.93 4.12
CA ALA A 113 9.26 -8.58 4.48
C ALA A 113 8.31 -8.59 5.69
N GLN A 114 7.39 -9.55 5.76
CA GLN A 114 6.50 -9.70 6.92
C GLN A 114 7.28 -10.05 8.20
N SER A 115 8.28 -10.92 8.10
CA SER A 115 9.13 -11.28 9.24
C SER A 115 9.90 -10.05 9.77
N ASP A 116 10.45 -9.24 8.88
CA ASP A 116 11.15 -8.00 9.25
C ASP A 116 10.20 -6.98 9.89
N GLN A 117 8.98 -6.87 9.38
CA GLN A 117 7.95 -6.01 9.98
C GLN A 117 7.56 -6.49 11.38
N LEU A 118 7.46 -7.79 11.62
CA LEU A 118 7.16 -8.34 12.95
C LEU A 118 8.28 -8.01 13.95
N VAL A 119 9.55 -8.05 13.54
CA VAL A 119 10.68 -7.67 14.42
C VAL A 119 10.57 -6.21 14.85
N ILE A 120 10.19 -5.31 13.94
CA ILE A 120 10.01 -3.89 14.25
C ILE A 120 8.76 -3.68 15.11
N ALA A 121 7.66 -4.37 14.79
CA ALA A 121 6.40 -4.26 15.51
C ALA A 121 6.50 -4.74 16.96
N GLU A 122 7.27 -5.81 17.21
CA GLU A 122 7.48 -6.36 18.55
C GLU A 122 8.63 -5.67 19.31
N ALA A 123 9.35 -4.76 18.67
CA ALA A 123 10.45 -4.04 19.34
C ALA A 123 9.89 -3.14 20.46
N GLN A 124 9.88 -3.65 21.69
CA GLN A 124 9.57 -2.87 22.88
C GLN A 124 10.85 -2.21 23.41
N MET A 125 10.72 -0.96 23.90
CA MET A 125 11.84 -0.36 24.62
C MET A 125 12.13 -1.19 25.88
N PRO A 126 13.40 -1.45 26.22
CA PRO A 126 13.71 -2.13 27.47
C PRO A 126 13.12 -1.30 28.63
N PRO A 127 12.51 -1.94 29.64
CA PRO A 127 11.98 -1.21 30.79
C PRO A 127 13.12 -0.51 31.53
N VAL A 128 13.20 0.82 31.42
CA VAL A 128 14.20 1.63 32.10
C VAL A 128 13.65 2.09 33.44
N HIS A 129 14.20 1.58 34.55
CA HIS A 129 13.93 2.11 35.87
C HIS A 129 14.67 3.44 36.07
N ARG A 130 13.94 4.56 35.98
CA ARG A 130 14.48 5.90 36.24
C ARG A 130 14.33 6.22 37.73
N TYR A 131 15.40 6.02 38.49
CA TYR A 131 15.43 6.40 39.90
C TYR A 131 15.56 7.93 40.03
N ARG A 132 14.60 8.56 40.70
CA ARG A 132 14.63 10.01 41.00
C ARG A 132 15.70 10.37 42.03
N TYR A 133 16.00 9.44 42.94
CA TYR A 133 16.97 9.63 44.03
C TYR A 133 17.87 8.38 44.15
N PRO A 134 18.92 8.24 43.32
CA PRO A 134 19.84 7.11 43.43
C PRO A 134 20.56 7.07 44.79
N GLN A 135 20.67 8.24 45.43
CA GLN A 135 21.29 8.41 46.75
C GLN A 135 20.59 7.64 47.88
N SER A 136 19.31 7.27 47.73
CA SER A 136 18.61 6.49 48.76
C SER A 136 19.14 5.05 48.86
N LEU A 137 19.80 4.53 47.83
CA LEU A 137 20.46 3.22 47.85
C LEU A 137 21.69 3.24 48.76
N GLU A 138 22.37 4.38 48.83
CA GLU A 138 23.57 4.62 49.65
C GLU A 138 23.21 5.01 51.09
N GLN A 139 21.97 5.44 51.35
CA GLN A 139 21.54 5.98 52.64
C GLN A 139 21.30 4.90 53.71
N TYR A 140 21.43 3.62 53.38
CA TYR A 140 21.27 2.54 54.35
C TYR A 140 22.48 2.44 55.28
N SER A 141 22.20 2.35 56.58
CA SER A 141 23.22 2.04 57.57
C SER A 141 23.80 0.64 57.29
N PRO A 142 25.14 0.47 57.25
CA PRO A 142 25.76 -0.86 57.12
C PRO A 142 25.34 -1.86 58.20
N HIS A 143 24.80 -1.36 59.31
CA HIS A 143 24.36 -2.14 60.47
C HIS A 143 22.83 -2.25 60.57
N LEU A 144 22.08 -1.89 59.52
CA LEU A 144 20.60 -1.93 59.49
C LEU A 144 19.92 -1.14 60.62
N HIS A 145 20.57 -0.12 61.16
CA HIS A 145 19.95 0.75 62.15
C HIS A 145 19.02 1.74 61.46
N ALA A 146 17.72 1.67 61.79
CA ALA A 146 16.75 2.66 61.35
C ALA A 146 17.13 4.04 61.90
N VAL A 147 17.08 5.07 61.05
CA VAL A 147 17.26 6.47 61.47
C VAL A 147 16.27 6.82 62.58
N GLY A 148 16.77 7.43 63.66
CA GLY A 148 15.95 7.82 64.82
C GLY A 148 15.80 6.77 65.93
N ARG A 149 16.46 5.61 65.86
CA ARG A 149 16.44 4.60 66.95
C ARG A 149 17.48 4.78 68.06
N SER A 150 18.45 5.68 67.91
CA SER A 150 19.38 6.01 68.99
C SER A 150 18.65 6.84 70.05
N VAL A 151 18.14 6.18 71.08
CA VAL A 151 17.59 6.84 72.27
C VAL A 151 18.76 7.09 73.22
N ASP A 152 18.91 8.32 73.71
CA ASP A 152 19.88 8.65 74.75
C ASP A 152 19.42 8.04 76.08
N LEU A 153 20.12 7.00 76.53
CA LEU A 153 19.82 6.28 77.78
C LEU A 153 20.71 6.73 78.94
N SER A 154 21.47 7.84 78.79
CA SER A 154 22.40 8.34 79.80
C SER A 154 21.75 8.65 81.16
N SER A 155 20.44 8.89 81.19
CA SER A 155 19.66 9.19 82.40
C SER A 155 18.89 7.99 82.98
N VAL A 156 19.05 6.78 82.44
CA VAL A 156 18.34 5.60 82.94
C VAL A 156 19.05 5.02 84.16
N ALA A 157 18.47 5.21 85.34
CA ALA A 157 18.90 4.55 86.56
C ALA A 157 18.23 3.16 86.66
N VAL A 158 19.02 2.10 86.72
CA VAL A 158 18.53 0.73 86.93
C VAL A 158 18.03 0.60 88.37
N LYS A 159 16.78 0.17 88.55
CA LYS A 159 16.24 -0.12 89.88
C LYS A 159 16.91 -1.38 90.43
N THR A 160 17.73 -1.26 91.46
CA THR A 160 18.26 -2.38 92.23
C THR A 160 17.27 -2.72 93.34
N ASP A 161 16.61 -3.88 93.24
CA ASP A 161 15.89 -4.41 94.39
C ASP A 161 16.91 -4.98 95.37
N ASN A 162 17.03 -4.33 96.53
CA ASN A 162 17.86 -4.82 97.63
C ASN A 162 17.17 -6.04 98.25
N ALA A 163 17.85 -7.20 98.20
CA ALA A 163 17.58 -8.38 99.00
C ALA A 163 18.81 -8.65 99.89
#